data_AF-A0A2E1WI67-F1
#
_entry.id   AF-A0A2E1WI67-F1
#
_cell.length_a   1.000
_cell.length_b   1.000
_cell.length_c   1.000
_cell.angle_alpha   90.00
_cell.angle_beta   90.00
_cell.angle_gamma   90.00
#
_symmetry.space_group_name_H-M   'P 1'
#
loop_
_entity.id
_entity.type
_entity.pdbx_description
1 polymer ?
#
loop_
_entity_poly.entity_id
_entity_poly.type
_entity_poly.pdbx_seq_one_letter_code
_entity_poly.pdbx_strand_id
1 'polypeptide(L)'
;MNRSDSIFDTQRTMKFHLELTDKCNAACPMCGRTKEMDRCLPDMTKVRNIELDLDLIKRNFTPDLCSRINEIDLCGGLGDPPAARECLEICDYFVGFGIKVILSSNGGLRSEAWWKRLGELFKGTESLVEFHIDGLEDTNHLYRVNTRFGKIMRNAKTYLETGAIGEWHFIPFQHNEHQLADALTMSREMGFSKFRVIDTIRFGKKHGFTYQLPDGSLQELNPANPKLIDVLRTDTEKAEPAASQDEDDHRSTIRCKSEIQNRPYIVATGVVSACCWIEGSEDERRMYSKAGVDQGLTHNIRHRPLEEILLEEPYRTVYPQAWAQQANPVCVRKCAKMQRSRRSSL
;
A
#
# COMPACT_ATOMS: atom_id res chain seq x y z
N MET A 1 0.14 -20.06 -21.60
CA MET A 1 -0.94 -20.23 -20.60
C MET A 1 -2.13 -19.46 -21.11
N ASN A 2 -3.24 -20.14 -21.39
CA ASN A 2 -4.52 -19.45 -21.63
C ASN A 2 -4.80 -18.61 -20.38
N ARG A 3 -4.97 -17.30 -20.54
CA ARG A 3 -5.42 -16.46 -19.42
C ARG A 3 -6.74 -17.01 -18.92
N SER A 4 -6.90 -17.02 -17.61
CA SER A 4 -8.21 -17.21 -16.99
C SER A 4 -9.19 -16.20 -17.59
N ASP A 5 -10.42 -16.64 -17.87
CA ASP A 5 -11.50 -15.74 -18.30
C ASP A 5 -11.96 -14.79 -17.18
N SER A 6 -11.36 -14.89 -15.98
CA SER A 6 -11.58 -14.00 -14.84
C SER A 6 -10.27 -13.65 -14.15
N ILE A 7 -10.14 -12.41 -13.68
CA ILE A 7 -8.96 -11.97 -12.94
C ILE A 7 -8.92 -12.50 -11.50
N PHE A 8 -10.06 -12.94 -10.95
CA PHE A 8 -10.18 -13.51 -9.61
C PHE A 8 -10.86 -14.88 -9.62
N ASP A 9 -10.46 -15.73 -8.68
CA ASP A 9 -10.98 -17.08 -8.49
C ASP A 9 -11.15 -17.37 -7.00
N THR A 10 -12.39 -17.45 -6.53
CA THR A 10 -12.71 -17.65 -5.10
C THR A 10 -12.45 -19.08 -4.63
N GLN A 11 -12.14 -20.02 -5.54
CA GLN A 11 -11.80 -21.41 -5.21
C GLN A 11 -10.30 -21.63 -5.01
N ARG A 12 -9.47 -20.62 -5.31
CA ARG A 12 -8.03 -20.63 -5.11
C ARG A 12 -7.64 -19.81 -3.90
N THR A 13 -6.41 -20.02 -3.41
CA THR A 13 -5.85 -19.16 -2.39
C THR A 13 -5.87 -17.70 -2.84
N MET A 14 -6.41 -16.84 -1.97
CA MET A 14 -6.58 -15.42 -2.20
C MET A 14 -5.65 -14.60 -1.33
N LYS A 15 -5.37 -13.39 -1.79
CA LYS A 15 -4.82 -12.30 -0.98
C LYS A 15 -5.77 -11.13 -1.03
N PHE A 16 -5.70 -10.23 -0.08
CA PHE A 16 -6.45 -8.97 -0.19
C PHE A 16 -5.56 -7.77 0.08
N HIS A 17 -5.79 -6.72 -0.69
CA HIS A 17 -5.35 -5.39 -0.31
C HIS A 17 -6.57 -4.67 0.27
N LEU A 18 -6.50 -4.24 1.52
CA LEU A 18 -7.65 -3.73 2.25
C LEU A 18 -7.29 -2.40 2.90
N GLU A 19 -7.90 -1.33 2.39
CA GLU A 19 -7.82 -0.01 3.01
C GLU A 19 -8.96 0.13 4.03
N LEU A 20 -8.63 0.01 5.32
CA LEU A 20 -9.62 0.10 6.40
C LEU A 20 -10.21 1.50 6.54
N THR A 21 -9.48 2.54 6.16
CA THR A 21 -9.87 3.95 6.37
C THR A 21 -9.11 4.86 5.42
N ASP A 22 -9.67 6.03 5.13
CA ASP A 22 -8.98 7.14 4.44
C ASP A 22 -8.42 8.19 5.42
N LYS A 23 -8.55 7.95 6.73
CA LYS A 23 -7.99 8.79 7.80
C LYS A 23 -6.49 8.57 7.93
N CYS A 24 -5.74 9.64 8.14
CA CYS A 24 -4.31 9.60 8.45
C CYS A 24 -3.90 10.93 9.12
N ASN A 25 -2.92 10.88 10.02
CA ASN A 25 -2.33 12.07 10.68
C ASN A 25 -1.31 12.79 9.79
N ALA A 26 -0.61 12.06 8.93
CA ALA A 26 0.47 12.59 8.12
C ALA A 26 -0.06 13.36 6.90
N ALA A 27 0.61 14.45 6.57
CA ALA A 27 0.26 15.34 5.46
C ALA A 27 1.31 15.24 4.33
N CYS A 28 1.70 14.01 3.99
CA CYS A 28 2.82 13.78 3.08
C CYS A 28 2.54 14.44 1.71
N PRO A 29 3.45 15.28 1.17
CA PRO A 29 3.15 16.15 0.05
C PRO A 29 2.88 15.41 -1.26
N MET A 30 3.47 14.23 -1.46
CA MET A 30 3.22 13.39 -2.65
C MET A 30 2.14 12.31 -2.44
N CYS A 31 1.39 12.34 -1.33
CA CYS A 31 0.28 11.40 -1.13
C CYS A 31 -0.97 11.89 -1.88
N GLY A 32 -1.70 10.97 -2.51
CA GLY A 32 -2.94 11.31 -3.23
C GLY A 32 -4.00 11.98 -2.36
N ARG A 33 -3.91 11.81 -1.03
CA ARG A 33 -4.78 12.42 -0.02
C ARG A 33 -4.51 13.91 0.21
N THR A 34 -3.35 14.43 -0.18
CA THR A 34 -2.86 15.73 0.24
C THR A 34 -3.05 16.74 -0.88
N LYS A 35 -3.56 17.94 -0.56
CA LYS A 35 -3.47 19.10 -1.44
C LYS A 35 -2.13 19.78 -1.20
N GLU A 36 -1.14 19.45 -2.01
CA GLU A 36 0.25 19.84 -1.81
C GLU A 36 0.46 21.37 -1.80
N MET A 37 -0.30 22.12 -2.61
CA MET A 37 -0.20 23.58 -2.70
C MET A 37 -1.20 24.33 -1.80
N ASP A 38 -2.00 23.60 -1.02
CA ASP A 38 -2.98 24.16 -0.08
C ASP A 38 -2.61 23.72 1.33
N ARG A 39 -1.42 24.16 1.77
CA ARG A 39 -0.87 23.92 3.12
C ARG A 39 -0.83 22.44 3.54
N CYS A 40 -0.65 21.54 2.58
CA CYS A 40 -0.75 20.09 2.75
C CYS A 40 -2.03 19.63 3.49
N LEU A 41 -3.15 20.34 3.30
CA LEU A 41 -4.44 19.93 3.86
C LEU A 41 -4.95 18.64 3.17
N PRO A 42 -5.79 17.83 3.85
CA PRO A 42 -6.46 16.72 3.20
C PRO A 42 -7.33 17.20 2.03
N ASP A 43 -7.25 16.49 0.91
CA ASP A 43 -8.10 16.67 -0.25
C ASP A 43 -9.49 16.07 0.02
N MET A 44 -10.40 16.91 0.52
CA MET A 44 -11.78 16.52 0.85
C MET A 44 -12.60 16.05 -0.37
N THR A 45 -12.08 16.18 -1.60
CA THR A 45 -12.71 15.56 -2.78
C THR A 45 -12.42 14.05 -2.86
N LYS A 46 -11.39 13.59 -2.16
CA LYS A 46 -10.93 12.19 -2.10
C LYS A 46 -11.10 11.55 -0.73
N VAL A 47 -10.88 12.32 0.34
CA VAL A 47 -10.97 11.86 1.74
C VAL A 47 -12.30 12.27 2.34
N ARG A 48 -13.02 11.30 2.89
CA ARG A 48 -14.33 11.43 3.54
C ARG A 48 -14.28 11.17 5.05
N ASN A 49 -13.12 10.81 5.60
CA ASN A 49 -12.91 10.42 7.01
C ASN A 49 -13.78 9.23 7.42
N ILE A 50 -13.82 8.21 6.58
CA ILE A 50 -14.61 7.00 6.74
C ILE A 50 -13.73 5.81 7.10
N GLU A 51 -14.37 4.74 7.55
CA GLU A 51 -13.70 3.48 7.86
C GLU A 51 -14.64 2.29 7.59
N LEU A 52 -14.04 1.11 7.47
CA LEU A 52 -14.71 -0.19 7.52
C LEU A 52 -14.73 -0.63 8.99
N ASP A 53 -15.91 -0.96 9.50
CA ASP A 53 -16.09 -1.52 10.84
C ASP A 53 -15.95 -3.05 10.83
N LEU A 54 -15.77 -3.64 12.01
CA LEU A 54 -15.57 -5.07 12.17
C LEU A 54 -16.75 -5.90 11.68
N ASP A 55 -17.98 -5.43 11.85
CA ASP A 55 -19.18 -6.15 11.44
C ASP A 55 -19.27 -6.26 9.91
N LEU A 56 -18.96 -5.18 9.19
CA LEU A 56 -18.86 -5.18 7.74
C LEU A 56 -17.76 -6.13 7.25
N ILE A 57 -16.61 -6.16 7.95
CA ILE A 57 -15.53 -7.10 7.66
C ILE A 57 -16.01 -8.55 7.86
N LYS A 58 -16.56 -8.90 9.02
CA LYS A 58 -17.06 -10.26 9.32
C LYS A 58 -18.13 -10.73 8.34
N ARG A 59 -18.99 -9.82 7.88
CA ARG A 59 -20.03 -10.12 6.90
C ARG A 59 -19.46 -10.52 5.53
N ASN A 60 -18.33 -9.95 5.14
CA ASN A 60 -17.76 -10.13 3.80
C ASN A 60 -16.55 -11.07 3.76
N PHE A 61 -15.83 -11.18 4.87
CA PHE A 61 -14.75 -12.12 5.09
C PHE A 61 -15.26 -13.23 6.00
N THR A 62 -16.16 -14.04 5.45
CA THR A 62 -16.79 -15.16 6.17
C THR A 62 -15.72 -16.19 6.59
N PRO A 63 -15.98 -17.05 7.60
CA PRO A 63 -15.06 -18.13 7.96
C PRO A 63 -14.65 -19.01 6.76
N ASP A 64 -15.59 -19.27 5.86
CA ASP A 64 -15.35 -20.05 4.64
C ASP A 64 -14.41 -19.32 3.67
N LEU A 65 -14.63 -18.03 3.39
CA LEU A 65 -13.70 -17.26 2.57
C LEU A 65 -12.33 -17.13 3.24
N CYS A 66 -12.29 -16.85 4.55
CA CYS A 66 -11.07 -16.74 5.33
C CYS A 66 -10.20 -18.00 5.27
N SER A 67 -10.79 -19.19 5.19
CA SER A 67 -10.02 -20.44 5.06
C SER A 67 -9.26 -20.55 3.72
N ARG A 68 -9.56 -19.67 2.75
CA ARG A 68 -8.89 -19.58 1.45
C ARG A 68 -8.02 -18.33 1.33
N ILE A 69 -7.92 -17.50 2.36
CA ILE A 69 -7.05 -16.32 2.37
C ILE A 69 -5.76 -16.68 3.10
N ASN A 70 -4.61 -16.34 2.52
CA ASN A 70 -3.33 -16.50 3.22
C ASN A 70 -2.70 -15.18 3.66
N GLU A 71 -3.06 -14.05 3.04
CA GLU A 71 -2.45 -12.76 3.33
C GLU A 71 -3.44 -11.60 3.13
N ILE A 72 -3.46 -10.67 4.08
CA ILE A 72 -4.16 -9.39 3.98
C ILE A 72 -3.16 -8.27 4.19
N ASP A 73 -3.02 -7.44 3.17
CA ASP A 73 -2.25 -6.21 3.21
C ASP A 73 -3.19 -5.08 3.64
N LEU A 74 -3.07 -4.67 4.90
CA LEU A 74 -3.67 -3.45 5.42
C LEU A 74 -2.77 -2.28 5.05
N CYS A 75 -2.96 -1.77 3.84
CA CYS A 75 -2.22 -0.64 3.32
C CYS A 75 -3.21 0.38 2.77
N GLY A 76 -3.01 1.65 3.14
CA GLY A 76 -3.85 2.73 2.65
C GLY A 76 -3.38 3.22 1.28
N GLY A 77 -4.32 3.39 0.36
CA GLY A 77 -4.13 4.29 -0.77
C GLY A 77 -4.11 5.75 -0.31
N LEU A 78 -4.97 6.09 0.65
CA LEU A 78 -5.19 7.44 1.19
C LEU A 78 -5.06 7.51 2.73
N GLY A 79 -5.28 6.40 3.44
CA GLY A 79 -5.26 6.38 4.91
C GLY A 79 -4.05 5.69 5.56
N ASP A 80 -4.13 5.56 6.88
CA ASP A 80 -3.19 4.84 7.74
C ASP A 80 -4.03 3.87 8.61
N PRO A 81 -3.88 2.54 8.49
CA PRO A 81 -4.76 1.57 9.14
C PRO A 81 -5.00 1.79 10.64
N PRO A 82 -4.00 2.14 11.48
CA PRO A 82 -4.21 2.46 12.89
C PRO A 82 -5.16 3.63 13.14
N ALA A 83 -5.48 4.47 12.15
CA ALA A 83 -6.50 5.51 12.27
C ALA A 83 -7.93 4.94 12.33
N ALA A 84 -8.16 3.73 11.82
CA ALA A 84 -9.46 3.07 11.89
C ALA A 84 -9.75 2.67 13.35
N ARG A 85 -10.95 2.96 13.84
CA ARG A 85 -11.31 2.77 15.25
C ARG A 85 -11.06 1.35 15.73
N GLU A 86 -11.48 0.36 14.93
CA GLU A 86 -11.47 -1.08 15.24
C GLU A 86 -10.30 -1.83 14.55
N CYS A 87 -9.20 -1.13 14.25
CA CYS A 87 -8.06 -1.72 13.56
C CYS A 87 -7.48 -2.94 14.30
N LEU A 88 -7.39 -2.92 15.64
CA LEU A 88 -6.87 -4.07 16.41
C LEU A 88 -7.81 -5.27 16.32
N GLU A 89 -9.10 -5.03 16.45
CA GLU A 89 -10.13 -6.06 16.44
C GLU A 89 -10.26 -6.70 15.05
N ILE A 90 -10.06 -5.94 13.99
CA ILE A 90 -9.99 -6.45 12.62
C ILE A 90 -8.71 -7.27 12.39
N CYS A 91 -7.56 -6.81 12.89
CA CYS A 91 -6.33 -7.61 12.88
C CYS A 91 -6.52 -8.93 13.63
N ASP A 92 -7.13 -8.89 14.82
CA ASP A 92 -7.39 -10.07 15.66
C ASP A 92 -8.30 -11.07 14.94
N TYR A 93 -9.35 -10.58 14.28
CA TYR A 93 -10.23 -11.40 13.47
C TYR A 93 -9.46 -12.18 12.39
N PHE A 94 -8.60 -11.53 11.61
CA PHE A 94 -7.85 -12.19 10.54
C PHE A 94 -6.77 -13.13 11.08
N VAL A 95 -6.01 -12.70 12.08
CA VAL A 95 -4.99 -13.53 12.74
C VAL A 95 -5.62 -14.79 13.35
N GLY A 96 -6.85 -14.69 13.88
CA GLY A 96 -7.61 -15.83 14.41
C GLY A 96 -7.91 -16.93 13.38
N PHE A 97 -7.89 -16.61 12.08
CA PHE A 97 -7.96 -17.59 10.99
C PHE A 97 -6.60 -18.07 10.48
N GLY A 98 -5.50 -17.67 11.12
CA GLY A 98 -4.15 -17.96 10.65
C GLY A 98 -3.74 -17.14 9.42
N ILE A 99 -4.49 -16.08 9.08
CA ILE A 99 -4.19 -15.20 7.95
C ILE A 99 -3.03 -14.30 8.35
N LYS A 100 -2.01 -14.22 7.50
CA LYS A 100 -0.92 -13.26 7.66
C LYS A 100 -1.44 -11.84 7.42
N VAL A 101 -1.23 -10.95 8.37
CA VAL A 101 -1.58 -9.53 8.24
C VAL A 101 -0.31 -8.69 8.04
N ILE A 102 -0.27 -7.91 6.97
CA ILE A 102 0.77 -6.90 6.75
C ILE A 102 0.14 -5.52 6.97
N LEU A 103 0.55 -4.81 8.02
CA LEU A 103 0.05 -3.48 8.34
C LEU A 103 1.07 -2.41 7.95
N SER A 104 0.78 -1.61 6.93
CA SER A 104 1.65 -0.50 6.50
C SER A 104 1.25 0.79 7.20
N SER A 105 2.15 1.38 8.00
CA SER A 105 1.84 2.60 8.79
C SER A 105 3.01 3.58 8.85
N ASN A 106 2.71 4.87 9.06
CA ASN A 106 3.74 5.85 9.41
C ASN A 106 4.19 5.77 10.88
N GLY A 107 3.53 4.93 11.71
CA GLY A 107 3.88 4.69 13.10
C GLY A 107 3.54 5.83 14.07
N GLY A 108 3.06 6.98 13.58
CA GLY A 108 2.82 8.19 14.39
C GLY A 108 1.48 8.23 15.12
N LEU A 109 0.54 7.36 14.77
CA LEU A 109 -0.76 7.25 15.42
C LEU A 109 -0.74 6.35 16.66
N ARG A 110 -1.83 6.43 17.44
CA ARG A 110 -2.08 5.64 18.65
C ARG A 110 -1.01 5.82 19.74
N SER A 111 -1.18 5.08 20.84
CA SER A 111 -0.29 5.09 22.02
C SER A 111 0.63 3.88 22.00
N GLU A 112 1.72 3.94 22.77
CA GLU A 112 2.63 2.81 22.99
C GLU A 112 1.87 1.57 23.49
N ALA A 113 0.88 1.74 24.37
CA ALA A 113 0.03 0.64 24.83
C ALA A 113 -0.78 -0.04 23.70
N TRP A 114 -1.24 0.74 22.71
CA TRP A 114 -1.91 0.18 21.54
C TRP A 114 -0.93 -0.62 20.67
N TRP A 115 0.27 -0.09 20.44
CA TRP A 115 1.32 -0.76 19.68
C TRP A 115 1.83 -2.03 20.36
N LYS A 116 1.91 -2.03 21.70
CA LYS A 116 2.21 -3.23 22.49
C LYS A 116 1.16 -4.32 22.25
N ARG A 117 -0.13 -3.98 22.30
CA ARG A 117 -1.22 -4.93 22.04
C ARG A 117 -1.18 -5.50 20.63
N LEU A 118 -0.89 -4.67 19.62
CA LEU A 118 -0.70 -5.14 18.25
C LEU A 118 0.50 -6.10 18.16
N GLY A 119 1.61 -5.77 18.80
CA GLY A 119 2.79 -6.64 18.84
C GLY A 119 2.50 -7.97 19.53
N GLU A 120 1.82 -7.96 20.68
CA GLU A 120 1.38 -9.18 21.37
C GLU A 120 0.46 -10.04 20.49
N LEU A 121 -0.42 -9.42 19.70
CA LEU A 121 -1.28 -10.12 18.74
C LEU A 121 -0.48 -10.75 17.58
N PHE A 122 0.54 -10.06 17.05
CA PHE A 122 1.32 -10.54 15.91
C PHE A 122 2.46 -11.47 16.31
N LYS A 123 2.89 -11.44 17.56
CA LYS A 123 3.98 -12.28 18.09
C LYS A 123 3.70 -13.76 17.84
N GLY A 124 4.69 -14.45 17.25
CA GLY A 124 4.58 -15.88 16.94
C GLY A 124 3.79 -16.20 15.66
N THR A 125 3.34 -15.18 14.92
CA THR A 125 2.71 -15.31 13.61
C THR A 125 3.66 -14.80 12.50
N GLU A 126 3.28 -14.96 11.23
CA GLU A 126 3.98 -14.34 10.10
C GLU A 126 3.57 -12.88 9.84
N SER A 127 2.63 -12.36 10.64
CA SER A 127 2.13 -10.99 10.51
C SER A 127 3.20 -9.97 10.89
N LEU A 128 3.19 -8.81 10.22
CA LEU A 128 4.20 -7.79 10.42
C LEU A 128 3.66 -6.37 10.23
N VAL A 129 4.40 -5.41 10.76
CA VAL A 129 4.18 -3.99 10.48
C VAL A 129 5.28 -3.48 9.55
N GLU A 130 4.89 -2.86 8.44
CA GLU A 130 5.77 -2.04 7.60
C GLU A 130 5.75 -0.60 8.17
N PHE A 131 6.79 -0.22 8.92
CA PHE A 131 6.95 1.13 9.45
C PHE A 131 7.59 2.03 8.40
N HIS A 132 6.81 2.96 7.86
CA HIS A 132 7.28 3.93 6.86
C HIS A 132 7.87 5.17 7.53
N ILE A 133 9.19 5.18 7.66
CA ILE A 133 9.97 6.22 8.34
C ILE A 133 11.02 6.71 7.34
N ASP A 134 10.80 7.91 6.80
CA ASP A 134 11.52 8.45 5.63
C ASP A 134 12.53 9.53 6.06
N GLY A 135 13.38 9.20 7.02
CA GLY A 135 14.41 10.09 7.58
C GLY A 135 14.67 9.81 9.07
N LEU A 136 15.57 10.57 9.67
CA LEU A 136 15.81 10.59 11.12
C LEU A 136 15.12 11.80 11.78
N GLU A 137 15.47 12.13 13.03
CA GLU A 137 14.80 13.16 13.84
C GLU A 137 14.68 14.51 13.10
N ASP A 138 15.74 14.92 12.40
CA ASP A 138 15.88 16.19 11.71
C ASP A 138 15.34 16.21 10.27
N THR A 139 15.00 15.06 9.67
CA THR A 139 14.60 14.98 8.25
C THR A 139 13.26 14.30 8.00
N ASN A 140 12.83 13.34 8.83
CA ASN A 140 11.62 12.54 8.58
C ASN A 140 10.38 13.43 8.39
N HIS A 141 10.26 14.49 9.20
CA HIS A 141 9.13 15.40 9.18
C HIS A 141 9.04 16.26 7.90
N LEU A 142 10.13 16.37 7.11
CA LEU A 142 10.15 17.14 5.86
C LEU A 142 9.25 16.49 4.81
N TYR A 143 9.29 15.16 4.67
CA TYR A 143 8.34 14.43 3.83
C TYR A 143 7.11 13.96 4.62
N ARG A 144 7.29 13.41 5.83
CA ARG A 144 6.19 12.95 6.70
C ARG A 144 5.65 14.11 7.55
N VAL A 145 5.16 15.15 6.89
CA VAL A 145 4.59 16.35 7.53
C VAL A 145 3.54 15.95 8.57
N ASN A 146 3.51 16.66 9.71
CA ASN A 146 2.65 16.40 10.88
C ASN A 146 2.93 15.08 11.63
N THR A 147 4.03 14.40 11.36
CA THR A 147 4.52 13.30 12.19
C THR A 147 5.60 13.76 13.17
N ARG A 148 5.87 12.96 14.20
CA ARG A 148 6.90 13.26 15.22
C ARG A 148 7.81 12.04 15.36
N PHE A 149 9.07 12.17 14.93
CA PHE A 149 10.02 11.06 14.87
C PHE A 149 10.15 10.34 16.22
N GLY A 150 10.44 11.06 17.31
CA GLY A 150 10.53 10.45 18.64
C GLY A 150 9.28 9.68 19.08
N LYS A 151 8.07 10.07 18.65
CA LYS A 151 6.85 9.28 18.92
C LYS A 151 6.81 8.00 18.09
N ILE A 152 7.12 8.10 16.80
CA ILE A 152 7.18 6.96 15.89
C ILE A 152 8.18 5.92 16.43
N MET A 153 9.37 6.35 16.82
CA MET A 153 10.41 5.45 17.31
C MET A 153 10.04 4.77 18.63
N ARG A 154 9.36 5.46 19.55
CA ARG A 154 8.83 4.82 20.77
C ARG A 154 7.76 3.77 20.44
N ASN A 155 6.81 4.11 19.58
CA ASN A 155 5.78 3.17 19.13
C ASN A 155 6.37 1.93 18.46
N ALA A 156 7.32 2.12 17.54
CA ALA A 156 8.01 1.02 16.85
C ALA A 156 8.80 0.16 17.84
N LYS A 157 9.56 0.78 18.76
CA LYS A 157 10.29 0.09 19.82
C LYS A 157 9.37 -0.76 20.69
N THR A 158 8.27 -0.19 21.19
CA THR A 158 7.29 -0.92 22.01
C THR A 158 6.68 -2.11 21.27
N TYR A 159 6.39 -1.96 19.98
CA TYR A 159 5.91 -3.06 19.15
C TYR A 159 6.98 -4.17 19.01
N LEU A 160 8.21 -3.80 18.65
CA LEU A 160 9.31 -4.76 18.43
C LEU A 160 9.72 -5.50 19.70
N GLU A 161 9.71 -4.84 20.87
CA GLU A 161 10.03 -5.44 22.17
C GLU A 161 9.09 -6.60 22.57
N THR A 162 7.93 -6.72 21.94
CA THR A 162 7.04 -7.88 22.14
C THR A 162 7.61 -9.16 21.51
N GLY A 163 8.52 -9.03 20.54
CA GLY A 163 9.02 -10.09 19.66
C GLY A 163 8.26 -10.21 18.33
N ALA A 164 7.38 -9.27 18.02
CA ALA A 164 6.67 -9.22 16.73
C ALA A 164 7.58 -8.72 15.59
N ILE A 165 7.25 -9.12 14.36
CA ILE A 165 8.03 -8.78 13.16
C ILE A 165 7.71 -7.35 12.72
N GLY A 166 8.71 -6.50 12.62
CA GLY A 166 8.60 -5.19 11.96
C GLY A 166 9.61 -5.06 10.82
N GLU A 167 9.24 -4.32 9.78
CA GLU A 167 10.15 -3.88 8.71
C GLU A 167 10.22 -2.34 8.71
N TRP A 168 11.41 -1.77 8.54
CA TRP A 168 11.58 -0.34 8.32
C TRP A 168 11.54 -0.08 6.81
N HIS A 169 10.63 0.77 6.35
CA HIS A 169 10.51 1.19 4.96
C HIS A 169 10.91 2.65 4.81
N PHE A 170 11.87 2.92 3.92
CA PHE A 170 12.51 4.22 3.76
C PHE A 170 12.44 4.66 2.28
N ILE A 171 11.82 5.81 2.01
CA ILE A 171 11.88 6.49 0.72
C ILE A 171 13.03 7.52 0.75
N PRO A 172 14.07 7.33 -0.07
CA PRO A 172 15.15 8.28 -0.17
C PRO A 172 14.75 9.49 -1.01
N PHE A 173 15.08 10.66 -0.50
CA PHE A 173 15.00 11.97 -1.11
C PHE A 173 16.34 12.68 -0.90
N GLN A 174 16.61 13.72 -1.69
CA GLN A 174 17.87 14.49 -1.56
C GLN A 174 18.16 14.93 -0.11
N HIS A 175 17.13 15.30 0.65
CA HIS A 175 17.30 15.81 2.02
C HIS A 175 17.60 14.72 3.06
N ASN A 176 17.36 13.43 2.77
CA ASN A 176 17.56 12.34 3.73
C ASN A 176 18.51 11.24 3.24
N GLU A 177 18.94 11.27 1.97
CA GLU A 177 19.74 10.20 1.37
C GLU A 177 21.07 9.96 2.09
N HIS A 178 21.64 11.00 2.66
CA HIS A 178 22.86 10.94 3.45
C HIS A 178 22.70 10.14 4.76
N GLN A 179 21.46 9.89 5.21
CA GLN A 179 21.15 9.20 6.46
C GLN A 179 20.88 7.70 6.26
N LEU A 180 20.96 7.17 5.03
CA LEU A 180 20.64 5.77 4.75
C LEU A 180 21.47 4.77 5.58
N ALA A 181 22.76 5.03 5.75
CA ALA A 181 23.66 4.18 6.54
C ALA A 181 23.32 4.22 8.05
N ASP A 182 23.03 5.40 8.58
CA ASP A 182 22.68 5.59 9.99
C ASP A 182 21.30 4.99 10.30
N ALA A 183 20.33 5.17 9.38
CA ALA A 183 19.00 4.57 9.49
C ALA A 183 19.05 3.04 9.43
N LEU A 184 19.90 2.46 8.56
CA LEU A 184 20.12 1.01 8.52
C LEU A 184 20.73 0.49 9.83
N THR A 185 21.72 1.19 10.38
CA THR A 185 22.35 0.83 11.65
C THR A 185 21.32 0.86 12.78
N MET A 186 20.58 1.97 12.91
CA MET A 186 19.51 2.13 13.89
C MET A 186 18.43 1.06 13.74
N SER A 187 18.04 0.74 12.50
CA SER A 187 17.06 -0.30 12.20
C SER A 187 17.49 -1.67 12.76
N ARG A 188 18.77 -2.03 12.61
CA ARG A 188 19.32 -3.28 13.13
C ARG A 188 19.38 -3.27 14.66
N GLU A 189 19.83 -2.17 15.26
CA GLU A 189 19.91 -2.01 16.72
C GLU A 189 18.53 -2.12 17.38
N MET A 190 17.49 -1.61 16.73
CA MET A 190 16.11 -1.70 17.23
C MET A 190 15.45 -3.06 17.03
N GLY A 191 16.05 -3.96 16.24
CA GLY A 191 15.52 -5.29 15.99
C GLY A 191 14.48 -5.36 14.87
N PHE A 192 14.46 -4.41 13.93
CA PHE A 192 13.68 -4.58 12.70
C PHE A 192 14.22 -5.77 11.89
N SER A 193 13.32 -6.55 11.32
CA SER A 193 13.68 -7.75 10.57
C SER A 193 14.29 -7.45 9.20
N LYS A 194 13.92 -6.31 8.59
CA LYS A 194 14.46 -5.82 7.31
C LYS A 194 14.43 -4.30 7.24
N PHE A 195 15.39 -3.75 6.50
CA PHE A 195 15.39 -2.36 6.07
C PHE A 195 15.12 -2.29 4.56
N ARG A 196 13.99 -1.71 4.17
CA ARG A 196 13.49 -1.64 2.79
C ARG A 196 13.66 -0.26 2.23
N VAL A 197 14.47 -0.13 1.19
CA VAL A 197 14.63 1.14 0.45
C VAL A 197 13.65 1.16 -0.73
N ILE A 198 12.84 2.21 -0.82
CA ILE A 198 11.78 2.36 -1.82
C ILE A 198 12.18 3.45 -2.82
N ASP A 199 12.64 3.04 -3.99
CA ASP A 199 12.86 3.95 -5.12
C ASP A 199 11.50 4.40 -5.69
N THR A 200 11.19 5.68 -5.54
CA THR A 200 9.87 6.24 -5.83
C THR A 200 9.77 6.80 -7.23
N ILE A 201 8.76 6.36 -7.98
CA ILE A 201 8.47 6.89 -9.32
C ILE A 201 7.61 8.16 -9.32
N ARG A 202 7.26 8.69 -8.14
CA ARG A 202 6.26 9.78 -8.00
C ARG A 202 6.71 11.10 -8.65
N PHE A 203 8.00 11.30 -8.82
CA PHE A 203 8.56 12.45 -9.55
C PHE A 203 8.24 12.43 -11.05
N GLY A 204 7.98 11.25 -11.64
CA GLY A 204 7.75 11.13 -13.08
C GLY A 204 8.95 11.65 -13.87
N LYS A 205 8.72 12.64 -14.75
CA LYS A 205 9.77 13.33 -15.53
C LYS A 205 10.28 14.62 -14.87
N LYS A 206 9.77 14.99 -13.68
CA LYS A 206 10.12 16.24 -13.00
C LYS A 206 11.38 16.05 -12.15
N HIS A 207 12.16 17.11 -11.99
CA HIS A 207 13.37 17.13 -11.15
C HIS A 207 13.14 17.74 -9.77
N GLY A 208 11.88 17.90 -9.35
CA GLY A 208 11.49 18.47 -8.07
C GLY A 208 9.97 18.46 -7.92
N PHE A 209 9.51 18.65 -6.69
CA PHE A 209 8.10 18.74 -6.32
C PHE A 209 7.93 19.82 -5.27
N THR A 210 7.39 20.97 -5.69
CA THR A 210 7.07 22.08 -4.79
C THR A 210 5.78 21.80 -4.03
N TYR A 211 5.78 22.11 -2.74
CA TYR A 211 4.60 22.01 -1.88
C TYR A 211 4.63 23.09 -0.81
N GLN A 212 3.49 23.32 -0.17
CA GLN A 212 3.31 24.31 0.87
C GLN A 212 3.10 23.63 2.23
N LEU A 213 3.91 23.99 3.22
CA LEU A 213 3.78 23.52 4.59
C LEU A 213 2.53 24.11 5.29
N PRO A 214 2.12 23.53 6.44
CA PRO A 214 0.97 24.04 7.21
C PRO A 214 1.03 25.52 7.59
N ASP A 215 2.24 26.06 7.78
CA ASP A 215 2.48 27.48 8.09
C ASP A 215 2.41 28.40 6.87
N GLY A 216 2.27 27.83 5.67
CA GLY A 216 2.21 28.56 4.40
C GLY A 216 3.56 28.72 3.69
N SER A 217 4.67 28.29 4.29
CA SER A 217 5.99 28.34 3.65
C SER A 217 6.09 27.34 2.50
N LEU A 218 6.84 27.69 1.45
CA LEU A 218 7.09 26.81 0.31
C LEU A 218 8.33 25.97 0.57
N GLN A 219 8.25 24.70 0.16
CA GLN A 219 9.33 23.73 0.21
C GLN A 219 9.48 23.04 -1.14
N GLU A 220 10.68 22.53 -1.40
CA GLU A 220 10.97 21.73 -2.57
C GLU A 220 11.45 20.35 -2.17
N LEU A 221 10.74 19.32 -2.62
CA LEU A 221 11.14 17.94 -2.46
C LEU A 221 11.86 17.50 -3.74
N ASN A 222 13.07 16.95 -3.60
CA ASN A 222 13.90 16.52 -4.73
C ASN A 222 14.17 15.01 -4.68
N PRO A 223 14.29 14.35 -5.85
CA PRO A 223 14.64 12.93 -5.90
C PRO A 223 16.03 12.71 -5.32
N ALA A 224 16.25 11.53 -4.74
CA ALA A 224 17.57 11.12 -4.30
C ALA A 224 18.53 10.92 -5.49
N ASN A 225 19.83 10.94 -5.21
CA ASN A 225 20.88 10.63 -6.16
C ASN A 225 20.74 9.18 -6.66
N PRO A 226 20.47 8.95 -7.96
CA PRO A 226 20.25 7.60 -8.49
C PRO A 226 21.43 6.65 -8.24
N LYS A 227 22.67 7.17 -8.27
CA LYS A 227 23.87 6.35 -8.05
C LYS A 227 23.91 5.71 -6.66
N LEU A 228 23.41 6.43 -5.64
CA LEU A 228 23.35 5.91 -4.28
C LEU A 228 22.35 4.73 -4.20
N ILE A 229 21.22 4.86 -4.88
CA ILE A 229 20.18 3.83 -4.93
C ILE A 229 20.66 2.60 -5.69
N ASP A 230 21.42 2.80 -6.77
CA ASP A 230 22.00 1.71 -7.56
C ASP A 230 23.03 0.89 -6.77
N VAL A 231 23.89 1.55 -5.97
CA VAL A 231 24.86 0.86 -5.10
C VAL A 231 24.15 -0.02 -4.05
N LEU A 232 23.07 0.48 -3.45
CA LEU A 232 22.28 -0.31 -2.50
C LEU A 232 21.59 -1.51 -3.16
N ARG A 233 21.32 -1.44 -4.47
CA ARG A 233 20.81 -2.60 -5.23
C ARG A 233 21.88 -3.67 -5.40
N THR A 234 23.09 -3.30 -5.81
CA THR A 234 24.16 -4.27 -6.08
C THR A 234 24.55 -5.09 -4.84
N ASP A 235 24.44 -4.51 -3.65
CA ASP A 235 24.76 -5.22 -2.38
C ASP A 235 23.63 -6.16 -1.91
N THR A 236 22.43 -6.08 -2.49
CA THR A 236 21.21 -6.73 -1.96
C THR A 236 20.55 -7.73 -2.89
N GLU A 237 21.09 -7.96 -4.10
CA GLU A 237 20.53 -8.87 -5.07
C GLU A 237 20.69 -10.36 -4.67
N LYS A 238 19.89 -10.80 -3.70
CA LYS A 238 18.99 -11.94 -3.93
C LYS A 238 17.63 -11.37 -4.32
N ALA A 239 17.56 -10.83 -5.53
CA ALA A 239 16.32 -10.27 -6.06
C ALA A 239 15.25 -11.37 -6.19
N GLU A 240 14.01 -11.08 -5.81
CA GLU A 240 12.86 -11.72 -6.45
C GLU A 240 13.06 -11.62 -7.97
N PRO A 241 12.78 -12.66 -8.77
CA PRO A 241 13.21 -12.73 -10.15
C PRO A 241 12.73 -11.50 -10.93
N ALA A 242 13.67 -10.59 -11.19
CA ALA A 242 13.51 -9.54 -12.16
C ALA A 242 13.33 -10.25 -13.50
N ALA A 243 12.13 -10.15 -14.07
CA ALA A 243 11.97 -10.45 -15.48
C ALA A 243 13.02 -9.62 -16.23
N SER A 244 13.81 -10.30 -17.07
CA SER A 244 14.89 -9.74 -17.86
C SER A 244 14.50 -8.39 -18.45
N GLN A 245 15.39 -7.40 -18.30
CA GLN A 245 15.34 -6.19 -19.12
C GLN A 245 15.80 -6.58 -20.52
N ASP A 246 14.91 -7.21 -21.27
CA ASP A 246 15.06 -7.28 -22.72
C ASP A 246 14.48 -5.98 -23.28
N GLU A 247 15.38 -5.13 -23.79
CA GLU A 247 15.05 -4.07 -24.75
C GLU A 247 14.57 -4.74 -26.04
N ASP A 248 13.33 -5.21 -26.03
CA ASP A 248 12.72 -5.78 -27.23
C ASP A 248 11.38 -5.09 -27.52
N ASP A 249 11.28 -4.56 -28.73
CA ASP A 249 10.13 -3.84 -29.32
C ASP A 249 9.01 -4.83 -29.69
N HIS A 250 8.62 -5.65 -28.70
CA HIS A 250 7.55 -6.62 -28.80
C HIS A 250 6.47 -6.26 -27.79
N ARG A 251 5.28 -5.90 -28.31
CA ARG A 251 4.02 -5.61 -27.59
C ARG A 251 4.03 -6.18 -26.17
N SER A 252 4.52 -5.40 -25.21
CA SER A 252 4.71 -5.90 -23.84
C SER A 252 3.37 -6.37 -23.30
N THR A 253 3.29 -7.68 -23.01
CA THR A 253 2.05 -8.29 -22.53
C THR A 253 1.84 -7.87 -21.08
N ILE A 254 0.62 -7.43 -20.74
CA ILE A 254 0.29 -7.05 -19.36
C ILE A 254 0.45 -8.28 -18.44
N ARG A 255 1.39 -8.26 -17.50
CA ARG A 255 1.47 -9.24 -16.42
C ARG A 255 0.87 -8.63 -15.16
N CYS A 256 -0.43 -8.86 -14.95
CA CYS A 256 -1.16 -8.24 -13.85
C CYS A 256 -0.81 -8.91 -12.52
N LYS A 257 -0.23 -8.15 -11.58
CA LYS A 257 0.10 -8.67 -10.24
C LYS A 257 -1.15 -9.09 -9.48
N SER A 258 -2.25 -8.34 -9.63
CA SER A 258 -3.51 -8.65 -8.96
C SER A 258 -4.11 -9.98 -9.42
N GLU A 259 -4.11 -10.24 -10.74
CA GLU A 259 -4.52 -11.53 -11.30
C GLU A 259 -3.62 -12.67 -10.82
N ILE A 260 -2.29 -12.51 -10.96
CA ILE A 260 -1.31 -13.55 -10.61
C ILE A 260 -1.39 -13.92 -9.12
N GLN A 261 -1.62 -12.94 -8.25
CA GLN A 261 -1.71 -13.13 -6.80
C GLN A 261 -3.14 -13.36 -6.30
N ASN A 262 -4.13 -13.34 -7.19
CA ASN A 262 -5.55 -13.40 -6.83
C ASN A 262 -5.89 -12.39 -5.72
N ARG A 263 -5.50 -11.13 -5.95
CA ARG A 263 -5.38 -10.06 -4.93
C ARG A 263 -6.23 -8.83 -5.23
N PRO A 264 -7.56 -8.89 -5.06
CA PRO A 264 -8.43 -7.71 -5.17
C PRO A 264 -8.06 -6.62 -4.16
N TYR A 265 -8.49 -5.39 -4.48
CA TYR A 265 -8.36 -4.23 -3.61
C TYR A 265 -9.73 -3.77 -3.13
N ILE A 266 -9.87 -3.51 -1.83
CA ILE A 266 -11.09 -2.96 -1.24
C ILE A 266 -10.72 -1.64 -0.57
N VAL A 267 -11.40 -0.56 -0.96
CA VAL A 267 -11.19 0.79 -0.41
C VAL A 267 -12.07 1.07 0.81
N ALA A 268 -11.76 2.14 1.55
CA ALA A 268 -12.50 2.52 2.76
C ALA A 268 -14.01 2.78 2.53
N THR A 269 -14.42 3.12 1.30
CA THR A 269 -15.84 3.26 0.91
C THR A 269 -16.57 1.92 0.81
N GLY A 270 -15.85 0.79 0.82
CA GLY A 270 -16.33 -0.55 0.59
C GLY A 270 -16.33 -0.97 -0.89
N VAL A 271 -15.99 -0.05 -1.80
CA VAL A 271 -15.84 -0.37 -3.22
C VAL A 271 -14.75 -1.43 -3.41
N VAL A 272 -15.03 -2.42 -4.25
CA VAL A 272 -14.06 -3.41 -4.71
C VAL A 272 -13.43 -2.88 -6.01
N SER A 273 -12.13 -3.07 -6.15
CA SER A 273 -11.34 -2.66 -7.31
C SER A 273 -10.41 -3.80 -7.71
N ALA A 274 -10.07 -3.87 -9.00
CA ALA A 274 -9.12 -4.89 -9.44
C ALA A 274 -7.72 -4.66 -8.85
N CYS A 275 -7.28 -3.41 -8.61
CA CYS A 275 -6.06 -3.12 -7.85
C CYS A 275 -5.97 -1.65 -7.43
N CYS A 276 -5.13 -1.36 -6.42
CA CYS A 276 -4.91 0.02 -5.95
C CYS A 276 -4.30 1.00 -6.95
N TRP A 277 -3.76 0.55 -8.09
CA TRP A 277 -3.22 1.47 -9.10
C TRP A 277 -4.27 2.03 -10.04
N ILE A 278 -5.36 1.29 -10.26
CA ILE A 278 -6.44 1.72 -11.15
C ILE A 278 -7.60 2.32 -10.36
N GLU A 279 -7.66 2.09 -9.05
CA GLU A 279 -8.75 2.57 -8.21
C GLU A 279 -8.97 4.08 -8.39
N GLY A 280 -10.22 4.47 -8.61
CA GLY A 280 -10.62 5.86 -8.80
C GLY A 280 -10.16 6.49 -10.12
N SER A 281 -9.43 5.77 -10.97
CA SER A 281 -8.95 6.25 -12.27
C SER A 281 -10.04 6.26 -13.34
N GLU A 282 -9.83 7.04 -14.41
CA GLU A 282 -10.71 7.00 -15.59
C GLU A 282 -10.71 5.63 -16.26
N ASP A 283 -9.61 4.89 -16.18
CA ASP A 283 -9.51 3.55 -16.76
C ASP A 283 -10.42 2.58 -16.03
N GLU A 284 -10.46 2.63 -14.71
CA GLU A 284 -11.40 1.84 -13.92
C GLU A 284 -12.85 2.22 -14.20
N ARG A 285 -13.18 3.53 -14.21
CA ARG A 285 -14.52 4.00 -14.57
C ARG A 285 -14.98 3.48 -15.94
N ARG A 286 -14.08 3.43 -16.93
CA ARG A 286 -14.36 2.85 -18.24
C ARG A 286 -14.64 1.35 -18.18
N MET A 287 -13.96 0.59 -17.33
CA MET A 287 -14.22 -0.85 -17.17
C MET A 287 -15.61 -1.09 -16.57
N TYR A 288 -15.95 -0.38 -15.49
CA TYR A 288 -17.29 -0.44 -14.88
C TYR A 288 -18.39 -0.05 -15.87
N SER A 289 -18.19 1.06 -16.60
CA SER A 289 -19.14 1.51 -17.62
C SER A 289 -19.32 0.49 -18.76
N LYS A 290 -18.22 -0.13 -19.25
CA LYS A 290 -18.29 -1.18 -20.28
C LYS A 290 -19.01 -2.44 -19.78
N ALA A 291 -18.87 -2.75 -18.50
CA ALA A 291 -19.57 -3.84 -17.84
C ALA A 291 -21.05 -3.54 -17.53
N GLY A 292 -21.48 -2.27 -17.63
CA GLY A 292 -22.84 -1.86 -17.29
C GLY A 292 -23.15 -1.94 -15.79
N VAL A 293 -22.12 -1.84 -14.94
CA VAL A 293 -22.25 -1.98 -13.48
C VAL A 293 -21.87 -0.68 -12.75
N ASP A 294 -22.51 -0.43 -11.61
CA ASP A 294 -22.25 0.73 -10.76
C ASP A 294 -21.26 0.36 -9.66
N GLN A 295 -20.12 1.04 -9.63
CA GLN A 295 -19.05 0.78 -8.67
C GLN A 295 -19.51 1.04 -7.22
N GLY A 296 -20.26 2.11 -6.97
CA GLY A 296 -20.68 2.52 -5.64
C GLY A 296 -21.78 1.63 -5.05
N LEU A 297 -22.59 1.00 -5.90
CA LEU A 297 -23.74 0.19 -5.51
C LEU A 297 -23.51 -1.30 -5.70
N THR A 298 -23.23 -1.74 -6.94
CA THR A 298 -23.18 -3.17 -7.30
C THR A 298 -21.84 -3.82 -7.00
N HIS A 299 -20.76 -3.04 -6.90
CA HIS A 299 -19.40 -3.52 -6.63
C HIS A 299 -18.86 -2.94 -5.33
N ASN A 300 -19.70 -2.99 -4.31
CA ASN A 300 -19.41 -2.46 -2.99
C ASN A 300 -19.86 -3.42 -1.90
N ILE A 301 -18.92 -3.79 -1.03
CA ILE A 301 -19.13 -4.75 0.06
C ILE A 301 -20.14 -4.27 1.11
N ARG A 302 -20.51 -2.98 1.09
CA ARG A 302 -21.57 -2.42 1.93
C ARG A 302 -22.97 -2.85 1.48
N HIS A 303 -23.13 -3.17 0.19
CA HIS A 303 -24.41 -3.48 -0.42
C HIS A 303 -24.53 -4.94 -0.85
N ARG A 304 -23.42 -5.59 -1.22
CA ARG A 304 -23.41 -6.96 -1.72
C ARG A 304 -22.29 -7.80 -1.11
N PRO A 305 -22.46 -9.14 -1.01
CA PRO A 305 -21.40 -10.02 -0.55
C PRO A 305 -20.16 -9.96 -1.46
N LEU A 306 -18.99 -9.88 -0.84
CA LEU A 306 -17.70 -9.82 -1.53
C LEU A 306 -17.51 -10.98 -2.54
N GLU A 307 -17.85 -12.21 -2.17
CA GLU A 307 -17.67 -13.37 -3.05
C GLU A 307 -18.51 -13.29 -4.33
N GLU A 308 -19.71 -12.69 -4.28
CA GLU A 308 -20.52 -12.44 -5.48
C GLU A 308 -19.86 -11.40 -6.37
N ILE A 309 -19.42 -10.28 -5.78
CA ILE A 309 -18.78 -9.17 -6.51
C ILE A 309 -17.57 -9.66 -7.30
N LEU A 310 -16.73 -10.52 -6.70
CA LEU A 310 -15.50 -11.02 -7.33
C LEU A 310 -15.74 -11.92 -8.54
N LEU A 311 -16.95 -12.49 -8.67
CA LEU A 311 -17.33 -13.41 -9.73
C LEU A 311 -18.11 -12.73 -10.88
N GLU A 312 -18.21 -11.40 -10.87
CA GLU A 312 -18.98 -10.62 -11.85
C GLU A 312 -18.12 -9.76 -12.79
N GLU A 313 -18.75 -9.13 -13.78
CA GLU A 313 -18.11 -8.10 -14.60
C GLU A 313 -17.90 -6.83 -13.77
N PRO A 314 -16.75 -6.15 -13.85
CA PRO A 314 -15.77 -6.26 -14.94
C PRO A 314 -14.65 -7.30 -14.74
N TYR A 315 -14.63 -8.03 -13.63
CA TYR A 315 -13.52 -8.92 -13.25
C TYR A 315 -13.46 -10.20 -14.07
N ARG A 316 -14.59 -10.64 -14.61
CA ARG A 316 -14.64 -11.72 -15.59
C ARG A 316 -13.96 -11.28 -16.89
N THR A 317 -14.72 -10.80 -17.88
CA THR A 317 -14.19 -10.71 -19.24
C THR A 317 -13.71 -9.31 -19.62
N VAL A 318 -14.25 -8.25 -19.01
CA VAL A 318 -13.94 -6.87 -19.41
C VAL A 318 -12.46 -6.52 -19.20
N TYR A 319 -11.87 -6.84 -18.03
CA TYR A 319 -10.44 -6.61 -17.79
C TYR A 319 -9.54 -7.46 -18.71
N PRO A 320 -9.67 -8.79 -18.80
CA PRO A 320 -8.85 -9.61 -19.69
C PRO A 320 -8.91 -9.17 -21.16
N GLN A 321 -10.10 -8.82 -21.67
CA GLN A 321 -10.26 -8.29 -23.02
C GLN A 321 -9.54 -6.95 -23.20
N ALA A 322 -9.71 -6.01 -22.26
CA ALA A 322 -9.04 -4.72 -22.31
C ALA A 322 -7.52 -4.89 -22.28
N TRP A 323 -6.99 -5.84 -21.51
CA TRP A 323 -5.57 -6.13 -21.47
C TRP A 323 -5.05 -6.78 -22.75
N ALA A 324 -5.82 -7.68 -23.38
CA ALA A 324 -5.48 -8.28 -24.67
C ALA A 324 -5.40 -7.21 -25.79
N GLN A 325 -6.26 -6.19 -25.71
CA GLN A 325 -6.31 -5.06 -26.63
C GLN A 325 -5.35 -3.92 -26.27
N GLN A 326 -4.64 -4.01 -25.13
CA GLN A 326 -3.86 -2.91 -24.55
C GLN A 326 -4.67 -1.61 -24.34
N ALA A 327 -5.99 -1.73 -24.14
CA ALA A 327 -6.93 -0.63 -24.00
C ALA A 327 -7.12 -0.13 -22.55
N ASN A 328 -6.19 -0.47 -21.65
CA ASN A 328 -6.17 -0.01 -20.26
C ASN A 328 -4.79 0.66 -19.96
N PRO A 329 -4.65 1.97 -20.23
CA PRO A 329 -3.39 2.72 -20.10
C PRO A 329 -2.67 2.56 -18.76
N VAL A 330 -3.37 2.57 -17.63
CA VAL A 330 -2.78 2.38 -16.30
C VAL A 330 -2.16 0.99 -16.21
N CYS A 331 -2.86 -0.06 -16.63
CA CYS A 331 -2.33 -1.42 -16.65
C CYS A 331 -1.14 -1.55 -17.62
N VAL A 332 -1.19 -0.93 -18.82
CA VAL A 332 -0.05 -0.93 -19.75
C VAL A 332 1.18 -0.30 -19.08
N ARG A 333 1.02 0.90 -18.53
CA ARG A 333 2.11 1.63 -17.88
C ARG A 333 2.70 0.88 -16.69
N LYS A 334 1.84 0.40 -15.78
CA LYS A 334 2.27 -0.22 -14.53
C LYS A 334 2.71 -1.67 -14.74
N CYS A 335 2.00 -2.44 -15.55
CA CYS A 335 2.14 -3.90 -15.60
C CYS A 335 2.82 -4.43 -16.86
N ALA A 336 2.76 -3.70 -17.98
CA ALA A 336 3.50 -4.07 -19.19
C ALA A 336 4.89 -3.41 -19.22
N LYS A 337 4.96 -2.11 -18.90
CA LYS A 337 6.22 -1.32 -18.89
C LYS A 337 6.96 -1.32 -17.55
N MET A 338 6.45 -2.05 -16.55
CA MET A 338 7.00 -2.12 -15.19
C MET A 338 7.32 -0.75 -14.54
N GLN A 339 6.57 0.31 -14.86
CA GLN A 339 6.77 1.64 -14.28
C GLN A 339 6.13 1.73 -12.89
N ARG A 340 6.77 1.07 -11.92
CA ARG A 340 6.37 0.97 -10.51
C ARG A 340 7.56 1.34 -9.62
N SER A 341 7.28 1.80 -8.41
CA SER A 341 8.32 1.94 -7.38
C SER A 341 9.01 0.60 -7.15
N ARG A 342 10.32 0.63 -6.95
CA ARG A 342 11.14 -0.57 -6.71
C ARG A 342 11.49 -0.64 -5.23
N ARG A 343 11.51 -1.84 -4.66
CA ARG A 343 11.90 -2.08 -3.27
C ARG A 343 13.18 -2.91 -3.27
N SER A 344 14.20 -2.47 -2.52
CA SER A 344 15.44 -3.20 -2.27
C SER A 344 15.54 -3.52 -0.77
N SER A 345 16.22 -4.61 -0.40
CA SER A 345 16.27 -5.10 0.98
C SER A 345 17.71 -5.14 1.50
N LEU A 346 18.03 -4.34 2.51
CA LEU A 346 19.35 -4.27 3.15
C LEU A 346 19.39 -4.95 4.53
#